data_AF-A0A382MXR1-F1
#
_entry.id   AF-A0A382MXR1-F1
#
_cell.length_a   1.000
_cell.length_b   1.000
_cell.length_c   1.000
_cell.angle_alpha   90.00
_cell.angle_beta   90.00
_cell.angle_gamma   90.00
#
_symmetry.space_group_name_H-M   'P 1'
#
loop_
_entity.id
_entity.type
_entity.pdbx_description
1 polymer ?
#
loop_
_entity_poly.entity_id
_entity_poly.type
_entity_poly.pdbx_seq_one_letter_code
_entity_poly.pdbx_strand_id
1 'polypeptide(L)'
;MLDYKKLVTEFKRIGLVENDVVLIHSSFKSFGGVEGGPQTVIDALISTLGNGGTLIVPRFNFDFSTHSTPWDIRTTPSQTGIISEFARKDP
;
A
#
# COMPACT_ATOMS: atom_id res chain seq x y z
N MET A 1 -16.43 -9.16 6.40
CA MET A 1 -15.24 -8.27 6.45
C MET A 1 -14.09 -9.02 5.79
N LEU A 2 -13.20 -8.35 5.06
CA LEU A 2 -12.01 -9.01 4.51
C LEU A 2 -10.98 -9.19 5.63
N ASP A 3 -10.43 -10.39 5.74
CA ASP A 3 -9.34 -10.69 6.66
C ASP A 3 -8.03 -10.92 5.88
N TYR A 4 -6.92 -11.05 6.62
CA TYR A 4 -5.60 -11.30 6.05
C TYR A 4 -5.55 -12.50 5.09
N LYS A 5 -6.10 -13.66 5.49
CA LYS A 5 -6.00 -14.90 4.71
C LYS A 5 -6.78 -14.78 3.41
N LYS A 6 -7.94 -14.14 3.46
CA LYS A 6 -8.78 -13.89 2.29
C LYS A 6 -8.10 -12.93 1.33
N LEU A 7 -7.45 -11.87 1.82
CA LEU A 7 -6.68 -10.94 0.98
C LEU A 7 -5.55 -11.65 0.25
N VAL A 8 -4.72 -12.44 0.94
CA VAL A 8 -3.63 -13.22 0.31
C VAL A 8 -4.19 -14.16 -0.77
N THR A 9 -5.30 -14.84 -0.48
CA THR A 9 -5.94 -15.75 -1.45
C THR A 9 -6.42 -15.00 -2.68
N GLU A 10 -7.09 -13.85 -2.51
CA GLU A 10 -7.60 -13.05 -3.62
C GLU A 10 -6.47 -12.43 -4.45
N PHE A 11 -5.38 -11.98 -3.81
CA PHE A 11 -4.20 -11.46 -4.51
C PHE A 11 -3.53 -12.52 -5.38
N LYS A 12 -3.38 -13.75 -4.87
CA LYS A 12 -2.92 -14.89 -5.68
C LYS A 12 -3.91 -15.22 -6.80
N ARG A 13 -5.22 -15.15 -6.52
CA ARG A 13 -6.28 -15.45 -7.51
C ARG A 13 -6.28 -14.45 -8.68
N ILE A 14 -5.94 -13.18 -8.46
CA ILE A 14 -5.82 -12.19 -9.53
C ILE A 14 -4.48 -12.28 -10.29
N GLY A 15 -3.61 -13.22 -9.92
CA GLY A 15 -2.39 -13.55 -10.65
C GLY A 15 -1.10 -13.02 -10.04
N LEU A 16 -1.12 -12.43 -8.84
CA LEU A 16 0.13 -12.07 -8.16
C LEU A 16 0.85 -13.33 -7.69
N VAL A 17 2.15 -13.40 -7.97
CA VAL A 17 3.01 -14.51 -7.58
C VAL A 17 4.24 -14.02 -6.81
N GLU A 18 4.96 -14.97 -6.21
CA GLU A 18 6.20 -14.67 -5.50
C GLU A 18 7.25 -14.08 -6.46
N ASN A 19 8.00 -13.10 -5.94
CA ASN A 19 9.05 -12.36 -6.64
C ASN A 19 8.57 -11.36 -7.71
N ASP A 20 7.27 -11.10 -7.81
CA ASP A 20 6.76 -10.03 -8.66
C ASP A 20 7.21 -8.64 -8.19
N VAL A 21 7.37 -7.72 -9.15
CA VAL A 21 7.51 -6.28 -8.91
C VAL A 21 6.18 -5.61 -9.26
N VAL A 22 5.49 -5.08 -8.25
CA VAL A 22 4.12 -4.59 -8.40
C VAL A 22 3.99 -3.15 -7.94
N LEU A 23 3.55 -2.27 -8.84
CA LEU A 23 3.05 -0.94 -8.51
C LEU A 23 1.54 -0.99 -8.28
N ILE A 24 1.07 -0.53 -7.12
CA ILE A 24 -0.36 -0.48 -6.82
C ILE A 24 -0.92 0.95 -6.80
N HIS A 25 -2.14 1.08 -7.30
CA HIS A 25 -3.04 2.19 -6.99
C HIS A 25 -4.26 1.60 -6.27
N SER A 26 -4.68 2.20 -5.17
CA SER A 26 -5.69 1.59 -4.31
C SER A 26 -6.69 2.60 -3.75
N SER A 27 -7.90 2.10 -3.47
CA SER A 27 -8.93 2.77 -2.70
C SER A 27 -9.30 1.88 -1.53
N PHE A 28 -8.81 2.20 -0.33
CA PHE A 28 -9.08 1.39 0.87
C PHE A 28 -10.57 1.26 1.16
N LYS A 29 -11.34 2.32 0.91
CA LYS A 29 -12.80 2.31 1.05
C LYS A 29 -13.47 1.24 0.17
N SER A 30 -12.93 0.97 -1.02
CA SER A 30 -13.49 -0.01 -1.97
C SER A 30 -13.39 -1.46 -1.49
N PHE A 31 -12.57 -1.75 -0.47
CA PHE A 31 -12.51 -3.07 0.16
C PHE A 31 -13.74 -3.38 1.04
N GLY A 32 -14.57 -2.38 1.37
CA GLY A 32 -15.81 -2.60 2.14
C GLY A 32 -15.60 -2.97 3.61
N GLY A 33 -14.36 -2.85 4.12
CA GLY A 33 -13.98 -3.15 5.49
C GLY A 33 -12.96 -4.29 5.57
N VAL A 34 -11.80 -3.98 6.16
CA VAL A 34 -10.69 -4.91 6.36
C VAL A 34 -10.41 -5.03 7.86
N GLU A 35 -10.41 -6.26 8.37
CA GLU A 35 -10.02 -6.55 9.74
C GLU A 35 -8.55 -6.18 9.95
N GLY A 36 -8.24 -5.43 11.01
CA GLY A 36 -6.88 -4.89 11.23
C GLY A 36 -6.52 -3.65 10.40
N GLY A 37 -7.44 -3.16 9.55
CA GLY A 37 -7.29 -1.88 8.86
C GLY A 37 -6.34 -1.93 7.65
N PRO A 38 -5.76 -0.77 7.26
CA PRO A 38 -4.88 -0.66 6.09
C PRO A 38 -3.63 -1.55 6.14
N GLN A 39 -3.07 -1.77 7.34
CA GLN A 39 -1.87 -2.58 7.55
C GLN A 39 -2.07 -4.01 7.04
N THR A 40 -3.23 -4.63 7.31
CA THR A 40 -3.55 -5.99 6.85
C THR A 40 -3.48 -6.14 5.32
N VAL A 41 -3.80 -5.09 4.57
CA VAL A 41 -3.70 -5.09 3.11
C VAL A 41 -2.23 -5.08 2.66
N ILE A 42 -1.39 -4.29 3.33
CA ILE A 42 0.05 -4.20 3.07
C ILE A 42 0.71 -5.54 3.40
N ASP A 43 0.45 -6.09 4.58
CA ASP A 43 0.99 -7.38 5.02
C ASP A 43 0.60 -8.51 4.07
N ALA A 44 -0.67 -8.52 3.61
CA ALA A 44 -1.15 -9.53 2.66
C ALA A 44 -0.48 -9.41 1.29
N LEU A 45 -0.23 -8.19 0.80
CA LEU A 45 0.53 -7.96 -0.44
C LEU A 45 1.99 -8.41 -0.27
N ILE A 46 2.68 -7.97 0.77
CA ILE A 46 4.07 -8.35 1.07
C ILE A 46 4.19 -9.89 1.18
N SER A 47 3.27 -10.53 1.91
CA SER A 47 3.24 -12.00 2.02
C SER A 47 2.95 -12.69 0.69
N THR A 48 2.21 -12.08 -0.22
CA THR A 48 1.93 -12.65 -1.54
C THR A 48 3.15 -12.58 -2.45
N LEU A 49 3.88 -11.47 -2.38
CA LEU A 49 5.09 -11.21 -3.17
C LEU A 49 6.32 -11.94 -2.62
N GLY A 50 6.34 -12.24 -1.32
CA GLY A 50 7.46 -12.90 -0.66
C GLY A 50 8.72 -12.02 -0.59
N ASN A 51 9.79 -12.58 -0.01
CA ASN A 51 11.02 -11.82 0.29
C ASN A 51 11.80 -11.34 -0.95
N GLY A 52 11.59 -11.95 -2.11
CA GLY A 52 12.24 -11.53 -3.36
C GLY A 52 11.36 -10.62 -4.23
N GLY A 53 10.12 -10.34 -3.81
CA GLY A 53 9.23 -9.43 -4.51
C GLY A 53 9.44 -7.98 -4.15
N THR A 54 8.77 -7.08 -4.87
CA THR A 54 8.85 -5.63 -4.62
C THR A 54 7.46 -5.01 -4.70
N LEU A 55 7.01 -4.41 -3.61
CA LEU A 55 5.80 -3.59 -3.58
C LEU A 55 6.16 -2.12 -3.77
N ILE A 56 5.57 -1.48 -4.78
CA ILE A 56 5.75 -0.05 -5.08
C ILE A 56 4.42 0.66 -4.85
N VAL A 57 4.46 1.70 -4.02
CA VAL A 57 3.32 2.58 -3.74
C VAL A 57 3.67 4.02 -4.13
N PRO A 58 2.84 4.71 -4.94
CA PRO A 58 3.04 6.14 -5.19
C PRO A 58 2.88 6.90 -3.87
N ARG A 59 3.83 7.78 -3.51
CA ARG A 59 3.78 8.61 -2.27
C ARG A 59 3.80 10.11 -2.58
N PHE A 60 3.01 10.54 -3.56
CA PHE A 60 3.00 11.94 -3.98
C PHE A 60 2.39 12.85 -2.92
N ASN A 61 2.95 14.04 -2.82
CA ASN A 61 2.40 15.18 -2.08
C ASN A 61 2.66 16.40 -2.98
N PHE A 62 1.65 17.21 -3.28
CA PHE A 62 1.78 18.29 -4.27
C PHE A 62 2.00 19.67 -3.63
N ASP A 63 1.99 19.78 -2.31
CA ASP A 63 2.07 21.04 -1.58
C ASP A 63 3.42 21.74 -1.79
N PHE A 64 4.49 20.96 -2.01
CA PHE A 64 5.81 21.53 -2.31
C PHE A 64 5.83 22.32 -3.62
N SER A 65 5.08 21.87 -4.63
CA SER A 65 5.01 22.53 -5.93
C SER A 65 3.98 23.65 -5.97
N THR A 66 2.87 23.49 -5.26
CA THR A 66 1.73 24.43 -5.30
C THR A 66 1.84 25.55 -4.27
N HIS A 67 2.37 25.23 -3.08
CA HIS A 67 2.38 26.12 -1.92
C HIS A 67 3.79 26.43 -1.43
N SER A 68 4.83 25.97 -2.13
CA SER A 68 6.23 26.08 -1.70
C SER A 68 6.47 25.52 -0.29
N THR A 69 5.65 24.56 0.14
CA THR A 69 5.80 23.91 1.44
C THR A 69 7.06 23.03 1.41
N PRO A 70 7.96 23.12 2.40
CA PRO A 70 9.12 22.24 2.46
C PRO A 70 8.71 20.75 2.44
N TRP A 71 9.41 19.97 1.61
CA TRP A 71 9.23 18.52 1.52
C TRP A 71 10.38 17.80 2.22
N ASP A 72 10.04 16.76 2.98
CA ASP A 72 10.99 15.90 3.67
C ASP A 72 10.58 14.43 3.51
N ILE A 73 11.54 13.59 3.13
CA ILE A 73 11.32 12.17 2.81
C ILE A 73 10.76 11.35 3.99
N ARG A 74 11.03 11.76 5.23
CA ARG A 74 10.68 11.03 6.45
C ARG A 74 9.35 11.50 7.03
N THR A 75 9.03 12.77 6.88
CA THR A 75 7.93 13.42 7.61
C THR A 75 6.77 13.86 6.71
N THR A 76 7.00 14.23 5.45
CA THR A 76 5.91 14.68 4.57
C THR A 76 4.93 13.55 4.27
N PRO A 77 3.64 13.71 4.56
CA PRO A 77 2.64 12.67 4.36
C PRO A 77 2.31 12.49 2.88
N SER A 78 1.90 11.27 2.52
CA SER A 78 1.36 10.95 1.21
C SER A 78 -0.07 11.49 1.05
N GLN A 79 -0.37 12.04 -0.13
CA GLN A 79 -1.71 12.48 -0.54
C GLN A 79 -2.41 11.47 -1.47
N THR A 80 -1.81 10.29 -1.72
CA THR A 80 -2.32 9.27 -2.65
C THR A 80 -3.11 8.14 -1.96
N GLY A 81 -3.67 8.42 -0.78
CA GLY A 81 -4.55 7.52 -0.04
C GLY A 81 -3.89 6.79 1.14
N ILE A 82 -4.73 6.19 1.99
CA ILE A 82 -4.30 5.69 3.31
C ILE A 82 -3.32 4.52 3.23
N ILE A 83 -3.43 3.66 2.21
CA ILE A 83 -2.48 2.56 2.00
C ILE A 83 -1.08 3.12 1.72
N SER A 84 -0.98 4.16 0.89
CA SER A 84 0.30 4.81 0.61
C SER A 84 0.91 5.44 1.86
N GLU A 85 0.10 6.09 2.70
CA GLU A 85 0.59 6.70 3.96
C GLU A 85 1.01 5.66 5.01
N PHE A 86 0.37 4.49 5.05
CA PHE A 86 0.78 3.40 5.93
C PHE A 86 2.08 2.75 5.43
N ALA A 87 2.11 2.37 4.15
CA ALA A 87 3.32 1.84 3.51
C ALA A 87 4.50 2.83 3.58
N ARG A 88 4.24 4.14 3.72
CA ARG A 88 5.27 5.16 3.95
C ARG A 88 6.02 4.96 5.26
N LYS A 89 5.31 4.52 6.30
CA LYS A 89 5.75 4.40 7.69
C LYS A 89 6.10 2.96 8.09
N ASP A 90 5.84 2.02 7.19
CA ASP A 90 6.18 0.61 7.33
C ASP A 90 7.71 0.44 7.40
N PRO A 91 8.24 -0.38 8.34
CA PRO A 91 9.68 -0.53 8.58
C PRO A 91 10.46 -1.23 7.47
#